data_AF-A0A2X1N7Z5-F1
#
_entry.id   AF-A0A2X1N7Z5-F1
#
_cell.length_a   1.000
_cell.length_b   1.000
_cell.length_c   1.000
_cell.angle_alpha   90.00
_cell.angle_beta   90.00
_cell.angle_gamma   90.00
#
_symmetry.space_group_name_H-M   'P 1'
#
loop_
_entity.id
_entity.type
_entity.pdbx_description
1 polymer ?
#
loop_
_entity_poly.entity_id
_entity_poly.type
_entity_poly.pdbx_seq_one_letter_code
_entity_poly.pdbx_strand_id
1 'polypeptide(L)'
;MNWLFWLQGAAPFLGGGFGHFYHYAPVKIEYAINRFTMEAKRLLDVLDKQLAQHKFVAGDEYTIADMAIWPWFGNVVLGGVYDAAEFLDAGSYKHVQRWAKEVGERPAVKRGRIVNRTNGPLNEQLHERHDASDFETNTEDKASGVRVGVRRSKPSRPDKAFTPHPAICTMPDATLPRLIRPTKANHHALVMS
;
A
#
# COMPACT_ATOMS: atom_id res chain seq x y z
N MET A 1 -5.41 20.11 8.25
CA MET A 1 -6.49 19.11 8.39
C MET A 1 -6.78 18.31 7.11
N ASN A 2 -6.60 18.86 5.91
CA ASN A 2 -6.98 18.22 4.64
C ASN A 2 -6.44 16.78 4.44
N TRP A 3 -5.17 16.52 4.79
CA TRP A 3 -4.54 15.21 4.60
C TRP A 3 -5.06 14.09 5.50
N LEU A 4 -5.55 14.42 6.71
CA LEU A 4 -6.15 13.43 7.60
C LEU A 4 -7.46 12.92 7.01
N PHE A 5 -8.33 13.83 6.55
CA PHE A 5 -9.59 13.45 5.89
C PHE A 5 -9.36 12.75 4.55
N TRP A 6 -8.33 13.16 3.79
CA TRP A 6 -7.92 12.44 2.59
C TRP A 6 -7.62 10.97 2.89
N LEU A 7 -6.88 10.67 3.96
CA LEU A 7 -6.57 9.29 4.33
C LEU A 7 -7.83 8.49 4.64
N GLN A 8 -8.77 9.07 5.42
CA GLN A 8 -10.02 8.38 5.77
C GLN A 8 -10.86 8.03 4.53
N GLY A 9 -10.81 8.85 3.48
CA GLY A 9 -11.44 8.55 2.19
C GLY A 9 -10.62 7.60 1.30
N ALA A 10 -9.30 7.60 1.40
CA ALA A 10 -8.39 6.83 0.55
C ALA A 10 -8.18 5.39 1.03
N ALA A 11 -8.04 5.16 2.35
CA ALA A 11 -7.77 3.86 2.93
C ALA A 11 -8.80 2.77 2.56
N PRO A 12 -10.12 3.06 2.44
CA PRO A 12 -11.09 2.08 1.97
C PRO A 12 -10.81 1.53 0.56
N PHE A 13 -10.27 2.35 -0.35
CA PHE A 13 -9.88 1.87 -1.69
C PHE A 13 -8.64 1.00 -1.65
N LEU A 14 -7.68 1.29 -0.77
CA LEU A 14 -6.47 0.50 -0.61
C LEU A 14 -6.74 -0.85 0.09
N GLY A 15 -7.49 -0.85 1.19
CA GLY A 15 -7.80 -2.04 1.97
C GLY A 15 -9.01 -2.82 1.44
N GLY A 16 -10.18 -2.18 1.44
CA GLY A 16 -11.45 -2.81 1.06
C GLY A 16 -11.61 -3.02 -0.45
N GLY A 17 -10.90 -2.24 -1.26
CA GLY A 17 -10.79 -2.45 -2.70
C GLY A 17 -9.60 -3.34 -3.04
N PHE A 18 -8.43 -2.73 -3.18
CA PHE A 18 -7.23 -3.40 -3.68
C PHE A 18 -6.86 -4.61 -2.81
N GLY A 19 -6.66 -4.44 -1.50
CA GLY A 19 -6.28 -5.51 -0.59
C GLY A 19 -7.25 -6.68 -0.59
N HIS A 20 -8.56 -6.42 -0.62
CA HIS A 20 -9.57 -7.46 -0.70
C HIS A 20 -9.47 -8.27 -2.01
N PHE A 21 -9.55 -7.61 -3.17
CA PHE A 21 -9.59 -8.32 -4.46
C PHE A 21 -8.23 -8.92 -4.85
N TYR A 22 -7.12 -8.28 -4.46
CA TYR A 22 -5.77 -8.76 -4.75
C TYR A 22 -5.35 -9.90 -3.81
N HIS A 23 -5.57 -9.78 -2.49
CA HIS A 23 -5.03 -10.73 -1.51
C HIS A 23 -6.08 -11.72 -1.00
N TYR A 24 -7.24 -11.24 -0.53
CA TYR A 24 -8.18 -12.07 0.24
C TYR A 24 -9.24 -12.80 -0.59
N ALA A 25 -9.72 -12.21 -1.69
CA ALA A 25 -10.85 -12.75 -2.43
C ALA A 25 -10.54 -14.17 -2.96
N PRO A 26 -11.48 -15.13 -2.82
CA PRO A 26 -11.26 -16.52 -3.22
C PRO A 26 -11.16 -16.70 -4.74
N VAL A 27 -11.63 -15.71 -5.51
CA VAL A 27 -11.58 -15.68 -6.97
C VAL A 27 -10.89 -14.38 -7.41
N LYS A 28 -9.96 -14.49 -8.36
CA LYS A 28 -9.28 -13.33 -8.94
C LYS A 28 -10.14 -12.71 -10.03
N ILE A 29 -10.75 -11.57 -9.72
CA ILE A 29 -11.62 -10.83 -10.64
C ILE A 29 -10.78 -9.73 -11.29
N GLU A 30 -10.35 -9.96 -12.52
CA GLU A 30 -9.44 -9.06 -13.26
C GLU A 30 -9.92 -7.61 -13.27
N TYR A 31 -11.19 -7.37 -13.60
CA TYR A 31 -11.76 -6.02 -13.62
C TYR A 31 -11.64 -5.31 -12.26
N ALA A 32 -11.96 -6.00 -11.16
CA ALA A 32 -11.90 -5.42 -9.83
C ALA A 32 -10.45 -5.14 -9.41
N ILE A 33 -9.56 -6.10 -9.65
CA ILE A 33 -8.12 -5.95 -9.37
C ILE A 33 -7.57 -4.74 -10.15
N ASN A 34 -7.81 -4.66 -11.47
CA ASN A 34 -7.32 -3.56 -12.29
C ASN A 34 -7.86 -2.21 -11.81
N ARG A 35 -9.17 -2.11 -11.54
CA ARG A 35 -9.80 -0.88 -11.04
C ARG A 35 -9.14 -0.38 -9.76
N PHE A 36 -9.03 -1.23 -8.74
CA PHE A 36 -8.51 -0.80 -7.45
C PHE A 36 -6.98 -0.67 -7.43
N THR A 37 -6.27 -1.41 -8.27
CA THR A 37 -4.83 -1.23 -8.47
C THR A 37 -4.52 0.12 -9.09
N MET A 38 -5.28 0.53 -10.12
CA MET A 38 -5.12 1.87 -10.72
C MET A 38 -5.35 2.97 -9.68
N GLU A 39 -6.39 2.84 -8.85
CA GLU A 39 -6.66 3.83 -7.80
C GLU A 39 -5.59 3.81 -6.69
N ALA A 40 -5.11 2.64 -6.26
CA ALA A 40 -4.01 2.54 -5.30
C ALA A 40 -2.74 3.22 -5.82
N LYS A 41 -2.37 2.98 -7.10
CA LYS A 41 -1.24 3.65 -7.75
C LYS A 41 -1.43 5.15 -7.89
N ARG A 42 -2.66 5.62 -8.16
CA ARG A 42 -2.99 7.06 -8.21
C ARG A 42 -2.84 7.71 -6.84
N LEU A 43 -3.30 7.06 -5.77
CA LEU A 43 -3.15 7.55 -4.40
C LEU A 43 -1.69 7.59 -3.97
N LEU A 44 -0.90 6.58 -4.33
CA LEU A 44 0.56 6.59 -4.15
C LEU A 44 1.23 7.73 -4.92
N ASP A 45 0.85 7.98 -6.16
CA ASP A 45 1.38 9.08 -6.98
C ASP A 45 1.04 10.47 -6.39
N VAL A 46 -0.17 10.67 -5.88
CA VAL A 46 -0.55 11.89 -5.16
C VAL A 46 0.34 12.10 -3.93
N LEU A 47 0.56 11.05 -3.15
CA LEU A 47 1.41 11.11 -1.96
C LEU A 47 2.88 11.35 -2.31
N ASP A 48 3.38 10.71 -3.36
CA ASP A 48 4.77 10.86 -3.81
C ASP A 48 5.06 12.28 -4.29
N LYS A 49 4.16 12.87 -5.09
CA LYS A 49 4.25 14.26 -5.52
C LYS A 49 4.19 15.24 -4.35
N GLN A 50 3.36 14.97 -3.34
CA GLN A 50 3.31 15.79 -2.13
C GLN A 50 4.64 15.74 -1.36
N LEU A 51 5.18 14.54 -1.15
CA LEU A 51 6.43 14.29 -0.42
C LEU A 51 7.69 14.63 -1.22
N ALA A 52 7.56 14.92 -2.52
CA ALA A 52 8.63 15.51 -3.32
C ALA A 52 8.91 16.96 -2.90
N GLN A 53 7.86 17.68 -2.46
CA GLN A 53 7.94 19.10 -2.10
C GLN A 53 8.02 19.33 -0.59
N HIS A 54 7.63 18.36 0.22
CA HIS A 54 7.55 18.49 1.67
C HIS A 54 8.26 17.35 2.39
N LYS A 55 8.79 17.64 3.58
CA LYS A 55 9.42 16.61 4.40
C LYS A 55 8.40 15.58 4.89
N PHE A 56 7.27 16.06 5.40
CA PHE A 56 6.13 15.26 5.87
C PHE A 56 4.87 15.63 5.08
N VAL A 57 3.81 14.85 5.25
CA VAL A 57 2.63 14.97 4.37
C VAL A 57 1.98 16.36 4.48
N ALA A 58 1.96 16.96 5.67
CA ALA A 58 1.32 18.25 5.92
C ALA A 58 2.29 19.44 5.95
N GLY A 59 3.58 19.25 5.66
CA GLY A 59 4.60 20.31 5.71
C GLY A 59 5.95 19.80 6.21
N ASP A 60 6.66 20.64 6.95
CA ASP A 60 8.04 20.33 7.42
C ASP A 60 8.09 19.54 8.73
N GLU A 61 6.97 19.52 9.46
CA GLU A 61 6.84 18.90 10.78
C GLU A 61 5.99 17.63 10.72
N TYR A 62 6.34 16.66 11.57
CA TYR A 62 5.61 15.39 11.69
C TYR A 62 4.28 15.61 12.41
N THR A 63 3.18 15.17 11.80
CA THR A 63 1.83 15.39 12.35
C THR A 63 1.01 14.10 12.46
N ILE A 64 -0.19 14.20 13.03
CA ILE A 64 -1.17 13.11 13.05
C ILE A 64 -1.57 12.63 11.63
N ALA A 65 -1.38 13.45 10.60
CA ALA A 65 -1.62 13.00 9.22
C ALA A 65 -0.62 11.92 8.81
N ASP A 66 0.66 12.10 9.14
CA ASP A 66 1.69 11.08 8.90
C ASP A 66 1.41 9.81 9.71
N MET A 67 0.99 9.96 10.98
CA MET A 67 0.59 8.83 11.82
C MET A 67 -0.56 8.02 11.22
N ALA A 68 -1.53 8.68 10.59
CA ALA A 68 -2.69 8.03 9.97
C ALA A 68 -2.32 7.36 8.63
N ILE A 69 -1.47 8.00 7.82
CA ILE A 69 -1.13 7.55 6.46
C ILE A 69 -0.09 6.43 6.49
N TRP A 70 0.90 6.51 7.39
CA TRP A 70 2.05 5.59 7.43
C TRP A 70 1.68 4.11 7.61
N PRO A 71 0.76 3.73 8.52
CA PRO A 71 0.36 2.34 8.67
C PRO A 71 -0.21 1.71 7.39
N TRP A 72 -0.74 2.52 6.47
CA TRP A 72 -1.29 2.09 5.19
C TRP A 72 -0.26 2.20 4.07
N PHE A 73 0.05 3.43 3.66
CA PHE A 73 0.88 3.70 2.49
C PHE A 73 2.37 3.49 2.78
N GLY A 74 2.81 3.69 4.02
CA GLY A 74 4.18 3.36 4.43
C GLY A 74 4.40 1.84 4.44
N ASN A 75 3.51 1.08 5.09
CA ASN A 75 3.65 -0.38 5.09
C ASN A 75 3.52 -1.00 3.70
N VAL A 76 2.63 -0.51 2.81
CA VAL A 76 2.51 -1.12 1.47
C VAL A 76 3.79 -0.95 0.65
N VAL A 77 4.43 0.22 0.70
CA VAL A 77 5.68 0.43 -0.08
C VAL A 77 6.89 -0.26 0.54
N LEU A 78 6.87 -0.49 1.85
CA LEU A 78 7.90 -1.25 2.58
C LEU A 78 7.66 -2.78 2.52
N GLY A 79 6.62 -3.25 1.83
CA GLY A 79 6.31 -4.68 1.70
C GLY A 79 5.68 -5.30 2.95
N GLY A 80 5.18 -4.50 3.89
CA GLY A 80 4.60 -4.96 5.15
C GLY A 80 3.15 -5.42 5.08
N VAL A 81 2.46 -5.26 3.93
CA VAL A 81 1.04 -5.64 3.77
C VAL A 81 0.74 -6.18 2.37
N TYR A 82 -0.18 -7.16 2.32
CA TYR A 82 -0.74 -7.81 1.12
C TYR A 82 0.23 -8.49 0.16
N ASP A 83 1.54 -8.48 0.44
CA ASP A 83 2.58 -8.94 -0.51
C ASP A 83 2.43 -8.24 -1.88
N ALA A 84 2.23 -6.92 -1.82
CA ALA A 84 1.81 -6.10 -2.97
C ALA A 84 2.86 -5.12 -3.48
N ALA A 85 4.00 -4.98 -2.80
CA ALA A 85 4.99 -3.96 -3.12
C ALA A 85 5.53 -4.09 -4.54
N GLU A 86 5.87 -5.29 -4.99
CA GLU A 86 6.34 -5.54 -6.36
C GLU A 86 5.23 -5.26 -7.38
N PHE A 87 4.02 -5.79 -7.15
CA PHE A 87 2.89 -5.61 -8.05
C PHE A 87 2.48 -4.13 -8.24
N LEU A 88 2.55 -3.33 -7.17
CA LEU A 88 2.27 -1.90 -7.22
C LEU A 88 3.44 -1.07 -7.76
N ASP A 89 4.59 -1.69 -8.06
CA ASP A 89 5.84 -1.02 -8.38
C ASP A 89 6.21 0.01 -7.29
N ALA A 90 6.16 -0.42 -6.03
CA ALA A 90 6.44 0.42 -4.87
C ALA A 90 7.83 1.08 -4.91
N GLY A 91 8.77 0.49 -5.66
CA GLY A 91 10.11 1.01 -5.85
C GLY A 91 10.17 2.31 -6.67
N SER A 92 9.17 2.62 -7.50
CA SER A 92 9.16 3.86 -8.30
C SER A 92 8.77 5.10 -7.51
N TYR A 93 8.01 4.97 -6.42
CA TYR A 93 7.61 6.07 -5.54
C TYR A 93 8.72 6.47 -4.56
N LYS A 94 9.74 7.17 -5.07
CA LYS A 94 10.98 7.48 -4.33
C LYS A 94 10.75 8.32 -3.09
N HIS A 95 9.83 9.27 -3.13
CA HIS A 95 9.57 10.19 -2.04
C HIS A 95 8.73 9.53 -0.95
N VAL A 96 7.77 8.67 -1.34
CA VAL A 96 7.05 7.82 -0.38
C VAL A 96 8.01 6.85 0.30
N GLN A 97 8.93 6.22 -0.43
CA GLN A 97 9.94 5.33 0.15
C GLN A 97 10.84 6.06 1.18
N ARG A 98 11.30 7.27 0.85
CA ARG A 98 12.10 8.10 1.75
C ARG A 98 11.35 8.39 3.05
N TRP A 99 10.14 8.92 2.94
CA TRP A 99 9.29 9.26 4.08
C TRP A 99 8.91 8.01 4.90
N ALA A 100 8.59 6.89 4.25
CA ALA A 100 8.19 5.66 4.92
C ALA A 100 9.32 5.11 5.78
N LYS A 101 10.57 5.14 5.29
CA LYS A 101 11.76 4.76 6.06
C LYS A 101 12.01 5.71 7.22
N GLU A 102 12.02 7.02 6.95
CA GLU A 102 12.24 8.06 7.95
C GLU A 102 11.25 7.97 9.11
N VAL A 103 9.95 7.82 8.82
CA VAL A 103 8.91 7.64 9.85
C VAL A 103 9.04 6.28 10.54
N GLY A 104 9.33 5.21 9.79
CA GLY A 104 9.49 3.86 10.34
C GLY A 104 10.69 3.69 11.29
N GLU A 105 11.70 4.55 11.16
CA GLU A 105 12.87 4.54 12.04
C GLU A 105 12.62 5.15 13.42
N ARG A 106 11.56 5.95 13.57
CA ARG A 106 11.21 6.64 14.81
C ARG A 106 10.98 5.64 15.95
N PRO A 107 11.60 5.84 17.13
CA PRO A 107 11.44 4.92 18.27
C PRO A 107 9.97 4.69 18.69
N ALA A 108 9.14 5.74 18.63
CA ALA A 108 7.72 5.63 18.95
C ALA A 108 6.93 4.80 17.92
N VAL A 109 7.29 4.89 16.62
CA VAL A 109 6.65 4.09 15.56
C VAL A 109 7.06 2.62 15.68
N LYS A 110 8.34 2.35 15.95
CA LYS A 110 8.85 1.00 16.22
C LYS A 110 8.13 0.32 17.39
N ARG A 111 7.89 1.04 18.49
CA ARG A 111 7.12 0.53 19.63
C ARG A 111 5.63 0.40 19.31
N GLY A 112 5.02 1.44 18.74
CA GLY A 112 3.58 1.46 18.49
C GLY A 112 3.12 0.38 17.50
N ARG A 113 3.90 0.09 16.46
CA ARG A 113 3.49 -0.85 15.39
C ARG A 113 3.42 -2.32 15.81
N ILE A 114 3.94 -2.68 16.99
CA ILE A 114 3.97 -4.06 17.47
C ILE A 114 2.89 -4.35 18.51
N VAL A 115 2.24 -3.31 19.05
CA VAL A 115 1.15 -3.45 20.02
C VAL A 115 -0.07 -4.05 19.34
N ASN A 116 -0.69 -5.05 19.96
CA ASN A 116 -1.79 -5.87 19.45
C ASN A 116 -1.50 -6.59 18.14
N ARG A 117 -0.22 -6.73 17.76
CA ARG A 117 0.18 -7.41 16.54
C ARG A 117 0.38 -8.90 16.80
N THR A 118 -0.22 -9.73 15.97
CA THR A 118 -0.21 -11.21 16.05
C THR A 118 0.41 -11.89 14.83
N ASN A 119 1.06 -11.10 13.95
CA ASN A 119 1.67 -11.57 12.71
C ASN A 119 3.07 -10.97 12.51
N GLY A 120 3.85 -11.56 11.59
CA GLY A 120 5.23 -11.16 11.33
C GLY A 120 6.24 -11.83 12.29
N PRO A 121 7.44 -11.25 12.47
CA PRO A 121 8.43 -11.77 13.40
C PRO A 121 7.95 -11.74 14.85
N LEU A 122 8.28 -12.76 15.66
CA LEU A 122 7.83 -12.85 17.07
C LEU A 122 8.36 -11.71 17.95
N ASN A 123 9.57 -11.20 17.66
CA ASN A 123 10.14 -10.04 18.34
C ASN A 123 9.49 -8.70 17.94
N GLU A 124 8.59 -8.72 16.95
CA GLU A 124 7.77 -7.58 16.54
C GLU A 124 6.28 -7.78 16.89
N GLN A 125 5.99 -8.60 17.90
CA GLN A 125 4.64 -8.88 18.39
C GLN A 125 4.57 -8.63 19.89
N LEU A 126 3.64 -7.77 20.29
CA LEU A 126 3.23 -7.55 21.68
C LEU A 126 1.70 -7.60 21.72
N HIS A 127 1.12 -8.73 22.13
CA HIS A 127 -0.32 -8.96 22.04
C HIS A 127 -1.15 -7.98 22.85
N GLU A 128 -0.67 -7.58 24.02
CA GLU A 128 -1.30 -6.59 24.89
C GLU A 128 -0.23 -5.69 25.50
N ARG A 129 -0.61 -4.43 25.77
CA ARG A 129 0.25 -3.47 26.46
C ARG A 129 -0.52 -2.87 27.63
N HIS A 130 -0.02 -3.08 28.83
CA HIS A 130 -0.54 -2.55 30.09
C HIS A 130 0.48 -1.64 30.80
N ASP A 131 1.78 -1.81 30.51
CA ASP A 131 2.88 -1.02 31.06
C ASP A 131 3.94 -0.67 29.98
N ALA A 132 4.89 0.24 30.28
CA ALA A 132 6.01 0.52 29.39
C ALA A 132 7.07 -0.61 29.39
N SER A 133 7.22 -1.32 30.51
CA SER A 133 8.15 -2.44 30.66
C SER A 133 7.78 -3.66 29.80
N ASP A 134 6.54 -3.75 29.30
CA ASP A 134 6.08 -4.85 28.44
C ASP A 134 6.93 -5.04 27.18
N PHE A 135 7.51 -3.97 26.63
CA PHE A 135 8.41 -4.07 25.48
C PHE A 135 9.71 -4.83 25.80
N GLU A 136 10.13 -4.82 27.06
CA GLU A 136 11.35 -5.46 27.54
C GLU A 136 11.11 -6.92 27.88
N THR A 137 9.95 -7.27 28.44
CA THR A 137 9.70 -8.61 29.00
C THR A 137 8.66 -9.45 28.25
N ASN A 138 7.69 -8.83 27.58
CA ASN A 138 6.43 -9.49 27.18
C ASN A 138 6.21 -9.57 25.66
N THR A 139 7.25 -9.32 24.86
CA THR A 139 7.19 -9.61 23.42
C THR A 139 7.09 -11.11 23.17
N GLU A 140 6.45 -11.52 22.08
CA GLU A 140 6.06 -12.93 21.87
C GLU A 140 7.28 -13.87 21.80
N ASP A 141 8.43 -13.40 21.32
CA ASP A 141 9.70 -14.15 21.34
C ASP A 141 10.18 -14.48 22.76
N LYS A 142 9.87 -13.64 23.74
CA LYS A 142 10.19 -13.85 25.15
C LYS A 142 9.13 -14.68 25.87
N ALA A 143 7.86 -14.43 25.57
CA ALA A 143 6.72 -15.08 26.22
C ALA A 143 6.60 -16.57 25.84
N SER A 144 6.82 -16.90 24.57
CA SER A 144 6.67 -18.28 24.06
C SER A 144 7.88 -19.19 24.38
N GLY A 145 8.91 -18.69 25.07
CA GLY A 145 10.10 -19.46 25.44
C GLY A 145 10.96 -19.94 24.27
N VAL A 146 10.63 -19.50 23.04
CA VAL A 146 11.38 -19.83 21.83
C VAL A 146 12.60 -18.93 21.77
N ARG A 147 13.74 -19.40 22.29
CA ARG A 147 15.04 -18.75 22.01
C ARG A 147 15.17 -18.62 20.50
N VAL A 148 15.37 -17.40 20.02
CA VAL A 148 15.62 -17.09 18.60
C VAL A 148 16.96 -17.70 18.19
N GLY A 149 16.97 -19.02 18.00
CA GLY A 149 17.97 -19.73 17.24
C GLY A 149 17.54 -19.69 15.78
N VAL A 150 18.44 -19.23 14.91
CA VAL A 150 18.33 -19.23 13.45
C VAL A 150 17.70 -20.56 12.98
N ARG A 151 16.38 -20.58 12.76
CA ARG A 151 15.72 -21.73 12.14
C ARG A 151 16.07 -21.71 10.67
N ARG A 152 16.75 -22.76 10.21
CA ARG A 152 16.85 -23.10 8.78
C ARG A 152 15.45 -23.07 8.18
N SER A 153 15.30 -22.35 7.08
CA SER A 153 14.07 -22.28 6.30
C SER A 153 13.57 -23.69 5.98
N LYS A 154 12.30 -23.97 6.30
CA LYS A 154 11.59 -25.11 5.72
C LYS A 154 11.40 -24.82 4.23
N PRO A 155 11.63 -25.78 3.33
CA PRO A 155 11.38 -25.56 1.90
C PRO A 155 9.89 -25.33 1.68
N SER A 156 9.58 -24.28 0.93
CA SER A 156 8.24 -23.99 0.42
C SER A 156 7.72 -25.18 -0.40
N ARG A 157 6.41 -25.42 -0.35
CA ARG A 157 5.75 -26.33 -1.29
C ARG A 157 6.06 -25.86 -2.72
N PRO A 158 6.23 -26.79 -3.69
CA PRO A 158 6.52 -26.39 -5.06
C PRO A 158 5.35 -25.58 -5.62
N ASP A 159 5.65 -24.34 -5.99
CA ASP A 159 4.75 -23.46 -6.74
C ASP A 159 4.37 -24.16 -8.05
N LYS A 160 3.08 -24.15 -8.37
CA LYS A 160 2.65 -24.46 -9.74
C LYS A 160 3.25 -23.37 -10.62
N ALA A 161 4.16 -23.77 -11.50
CA ALA A 161 4.90 -22.91 -12.40
C ALA A 161 4.00 -21.82 -13.02
N PHE A 162 4.33 -20.58 -12.73
CA PHE A 162 3.86 -19.42 -13.46
C PHE A 162 4.49 -19.46 -14.86
N THR A 163 3.72 -19.85 -15.86
CA THR A 163 4.03 -19.52 -17.25
C THR A 163 3.30 -18.23 -17.62
N PRO A 164 4.00 -17.10 -17.77
CA PRO A 164 3.37 -15.89 -18.28
C PRO A 164 2.89 -16.13 -19.71
N HIS A 165 1.65 -15.75 -20.00
CA HIS A 165 1.16 -15.67 -21.37
C HIS A 165 1.94 -14.56 -22.11
N PRO A 166 2.48 -14.80 -23.32
CA PRO A 166 3.51 -13.96 -23.95
C PRO A 166 3.05 -12.56 -24.39
N ALA A 167 1.85 -12.10 -24.03
CA ALA A 167 1.31 -10.82 -24.49
C ALA A 167 1.69 -9.60 -23.63
N ILE A 168 2.38 -9.78 -22.49
CA ILE A 168 2.64 -8.65 -21.55
C ILE A 168 4.02 -8.00 -21.77
N CYS A 169 4.90 -8.57 -22.61
CA CYS A 169 6.31 -8.11 -22.71
C CYS A 169 6.69 -7.38 -24.01
N THR A 170 5.78 -7.10 -24.94
CA THR A 170 6.12 -6.32 -26.15
C THR A 170 5.00 -5.38 -26.57
N MET A 171 5.15 -4.10 -26.25
CA MET A 171 4.52 -3.03 -27.03
C MET A 171 5.61 -2.02 -27.39
N PRO A 172 6.14 -2.04 -28.64
CA PRO A 172 6.84 -0.89 -29.18
C PRO A 172 5.82 0.20 -29.57
N ASP A 173 6.29 1.44 -29.49
CA ASP A 173 5.62 2.66 -29.91
C ASP A 173 5.13 2.59 -31.36
N ALA A 174 4.08 3.37 -31.65
CA ALA A 174 3.49 3.69 -32.95
C ALA A 174 2.37 2.80 -33.56
N THR A 175 1.29 3.52 -33.90
CA THR A 175 0.28 3.30 -34.96
C THR A 175 -0.92 2.38 -34.67
N LEU A 176 -2.03 2.98 -34.21
CA LEU A 176 -3.39 2.44 -34.43
C LEU A 176 -4.21 3.42 -35.30
N PRO A 177 -4.89 2.93 -36.37
CA PRO A 177 -5.58 3.75 -37.35
C PRO A 177 -6.95 4.25 -36.85
N ARG A 178 -7.32 5.41 -37.41
CA ARG A 178 -8.62 6.09 -37.31
C ARG A 178 -9.81 5.12 -37.44
N LEU A 179 -10.64 5.01 -36.41
CA LEU A 179 -12.05 4.68 -36.61
C LEU A 179 -12.97 5.03 -35.41
N ILE A 180 -13.00 6.31 -35.03
CA ILE A 180 -14.20 6.91 -34.42
C ILE A 180 -14.32 8.34 -34.96
N ARG A 181 -15.19 8.56 -35.96
CA ARG A 181 -15.66 9.91 -36.31
C ARG A 181 -16.94 10.20 -35.53
N PRO A 182 -17.12 11.42 -34.99
CA PRO A 182 -18.33 11.84 -34.31
C PRO A 182 -19.43 12.17 -35.32
N THR A 183 -20.65 11.69 -35.07
CA THR A 183 -21.87 12.19 -35.72
C THR A 183 -22.12 13.63 -35.27
N LYS A 184 -22.21 14.53 -36.26
CA LYS A 184 -22.42 15.98 -36.09
C LYS A 184 -23.73 16.29 -35.37
N ALA A 185 -23.65 17.30 -34.50
CA ALA A 185 -24.76 18.07 -33.99
C ALA A 185 -25.51 18.77 -35.14
N ASN A 186 -26.84 18.71 -35.13
CA ASN A 186 -27.70 19.69 -35.80
C ASN A 186 -28.18 20.68 -34.73
N HIS A 187 -27.80 21.95 -34.91
CA HIS A 187 -28.43 23.09 -34.29
C HIS A 187 -29.83 23.27 -34.89
N HIS A 188 -30.86 23.37 -34.05
CA HIS A 188 -31.96 24.30 -34.29
C HIS A 188 -32.35 24.91 -32.96
N ALA A 189 -32.00 26.19 -32.82
CA ALA A 189 -32.58 27.09 -31.87
C ALA A 189 -34.07 27.26 -32.18
N LEU A 190 -34.92 27.20 -31.14
CA LEU A 190 -36.24 27.80 -31.17
C LEU A 190 -36.32 28.75 -29.97
N VAL A 191 -36.06 30.02 -30.24
CA VAL A 191 -36.55 31.16 -29.47
C VAL A 191 -37.83 31.58 -30.15
N MET A 192 -38.95 31.65 -29.43
CA MET A 192 -40.03 32.60 -29.72
C MET A 192 -41.02 32.68 -28.54
N SER A 193 -41.22 33.93 -28.10
CA SER A 193 -42.39 34.52 -27.43
C SER A 193 -42.62 34.23 -25.94
#